data_AF-A0AAV4P732-F1
#
_entry.id   AF-A0AAV4P732-F1
#
_cell.length_a   1.000
_cell.length_b   1.000
_cell.length_c   1.000
_cell.angle_alpha   90.00
_cell.angle_beta   90.00
_cell.angle_gamma   90.00
#
_symmetry.space_group_name_H-M   'P 1'
#
loop_
_entity.id
_entity.type
_entity.pdbx_description
1 polymer ?
#
loop_
_entity_poly.entity_id
_entity_poly.type
_entity_poly.pdbx_seq_one_letter_code
_entity_poly.pdbx_strand_id
1 'polypeptide(L)'
;MTTVATPVFDRRNTKSTNLLGVAGTDVPIREITKLTRAYKIGSIIQSFIRHNSFKIFLKPGYRNVDLTEVELVDSDTGLYIRKNMVDRRIGWGKMPVKVPIDGFKRIVTRNNSYYYGPVDDTPFSLAVALPEPYGHYRVIGLEYFRGQNWRVHPDWVYCENLQNKDDGYNTAEEKIQIFLTDSLASQNFRWRTSSTRPPIFDKPICEKDLIQSLVFDAKATAVDNEECKQDKKDEDPVVKPDVFITQHQMVFFSEKSGADVWHHRPPFVATRSGLLRFIDHRPHADRYNSTEKPIFETYTKATEEEFYKRAVDFHNINSSAFVFSVPFDAANKKSSLVTGSHAIFLGKGKKKKAPAAVVGVQFHHSKFAERFFETTSKCMDKCRYKCKDEELDCFLLDNNGFIIVSEKHEHTGKFLGK
;
A
#
# COMPACT_ATOMS: atom_id res chain seq x y z
N MET A 1 13.69 8.36 17.66
CA MET A 1 13.52 9.67 18.32
C MET A 1 14.76 10.47 18.02
N THR A 2 14.65 11.79 17.89
CA THR A 2 15.79 12.66 17.62
C THR A 2 15.76 13.83 18.55
N THR A 3 16.88 14.12 19.20
CA THR A 3 17.02 15.21 20.16
C THR A 3 17.65 16.41 19.48
N VAL A 4 17.03 17.58 19.59
CA VAL A 4 17.63 18.87 19.26
C VAL A 4 18.26 19.41 20.52
N ALA A 5 19.56 19.71 20.49
CA ALA A 5 20.33 20.12 21.66
C ALA A 5 21.02 21.46 21.45
N THR A 6 21.07 22.27 22.50
CA THR A 6 21.78 23.55 22.51
C THR A 6 22.66 23.67 23.76
N PRO A 7 23.92 24.12 23.65
CA PRO A 7 24.79 24.34 24.80
C PRO A 7 24.35 25.58 25.58
N VAL A 8 24.43 25.51 26.92
CA VAL A 8 24.13 26.61 27.84
C VAL A 8 25.44 27.09 28.46
N PHE A 9 25.76 28.37 28.31
CA PHE A 9 27.00 28.97 28.80
C PHE A 9 26.74 29.94 29.97
N ASP A 10 27.70 30.03 30.88
CA ASP A 10 27.67 31.00 31.97
C ASP A 10 27.89 32.42 31.42
N ARG A 11 26.99 33.35 31.74
CA ARG A 11 27.03 34.75 31.30
C ARG A 11 27.75 35.67 32.29
N ARG A 12 28.17 35.18 33.45
CA ARG A 12 28.73 36.04 34.53
C ARG A 12 30.18 36.44 34.32
N ASN A 13 30.93 35.74 33.46
CA ASN A 13 32.37 35.98 33.28
C ASN A 13 32.70 36.17 31.80
N THR A 14 32.98 37.42 31.38
CA THR A 14 33.18 37.79 29.97
C THR A 14 34.53 37.36 29.39
N LYS A 15 35.46 36.85 30.22
CA LYS A 15 36.81 36.41 29.81
C LYS A 15 36.96 34.90 29.64
N SER A 16 36.03 34.08 30.13
CA SER A 16 36.05 32.62 29.97
C SER A 16 34.63 32.07 29.80
N THR A 17 34.33 31.56 28.61
CA THR A 17 33.04 30.92 28.31
C THR A 17 32.98 29.53 28.94
N ASN A 18 32.47 29.43 30.16
CA ASN A 18 32.25 28.14 30.83
C ASN A 18 30.93 27.51 30.38
N LEU A 19 30.98 26.27 29.88
CA LEU A 19 29.80 25.46 29.55
C LEU A 19 29.13 25.00 30.86
N LEU A 20 27.88 25.38 31.07
CA LEU A 20 27.07 24.97 32.23
C LEU A 20 26.37 23.62 31.99
N GLY A 21 26.02 23.33 30.74
CA GLY A 21 25.34 22.10 30.37
C GLY A 21 24.75 22.16 28.97
N VAL A 22 23.90 21.18 28.64
CA VAL A 22 23.22 21.07 27.35
C VAL A 22 21.73 20.92 27.60
N ALA A 23 20.93 21.79 26.99
CA ALA A 23 19.48 21.65 26.99
C ALA A 23 19.06 20.89 25.72
N GLY A 24 18.27 19.83 25.88
CA GLY A 24 17.78 18.99 24.79
C GLY A 24 16.26 18.95 24.74
N THR A 25 15.69 18.85 23.54
CA THR A 25 14.26 18.56 23.34
C THR A 25 14.12 17.44 22.34
N ASP A 26 13.32 16.43 22.71
CA ASP A 26 13.09 15.26 21.88
C ASP A 26 11.96 15.47 20.88
N VAL A 27 12.24 15.13 19.63
CA VAL A 27 11.27 15.08 18.53
C VAL A 27 11.00 13.61 18.19
N PRO A 28 9.78 13.10 18.47
CA PRO A 28 9.40 11.75 18.08
C PRO A 28 9.34 11.61 16.56
N ILE A 29 9.83 10.48 16.04
CA ILE A 29 9.82 10.20 14.59
C ILE A 29 8.38 10.20 14.04
N ARG A 30 7.39 9.79 14.84
CA ARG A 30 5.98 9.81 14.41
C ARG A 30 5.48 11.21 14.05
N GLU A 31 6.00 12.26 14.69
CA GLU A 31 5.55 13.63 14.39
C GLU A 31 6.16 14.09 13.07
N ILE A 32 7.40 13.66 12.78
CA ILE A 32 8.05 13.89 11.49
C ILE A 32 7.30 13.15 10.37
N THR A 33 6.91 11.88 10.57
CA THR A 33 6.18 11.10 9.55
C THR A 33 4.83 11.72 9.22
N LYS A 34 4.09 12.23 10.21
CA LYS A 34 2.82 12.93 9.97
C LYS A 34 2.97 14.13 9.03
N LEU A 35 4.08 14.87 9.13
CA LEU A 35 4.35 16.03 8.26
C LEU A 35 4.65 15.63 6.81
N THR A 36 5.18 14.43 6.57
CA THR A 36 5.52 13.96 5.22
C THR A 36 4.31 13.61 4.34
N ARG A 37 3.09 13.50 4.93
CA ARG A 37 1.81 13.30 4.22
C ARG A 37 1.87 12.18 3.15
N ALA A 38 2.25 10.97 3.57
CA ALA A 38 2.44 9.81 2.69
C ALA A 38 1.29 9.58 1.69
N TYR A 39 0.04 9.76 2.11
CA TYR A 39 -1.14 9.64 1.26
C TYR A 39 -1.17 10.58 0.03
N LYS A 40 -0.58 11.78 0.11
CA LYS A 40 -0.52 12.70 -1.05
C LYS A 40 0.40 12.15 -2.13
N ILE A 41 1.39 11.38 -1.72
CA ILE A 41 2.51 11.01 -2.57
C ILE A 41 2.28 9.59 -3.13
N GLY A 42 1.63 8.68 -2.39
CA GLY A 42 1.18 7.36 -2.85
C GLY A 42 1.91 6.20 -2.19
N SER A 43 1.58 4.96 -2.59
CA SER A 43 1.97 3.67 -1.97
C SER A 43 3.47 3.42 -1.82
N ILE A 44 4.33 4.20 -2.47
CA ILE A 44 5.70 3.78 -2.73
C ILE A 44 6.70 4.94 -2.75
N ILE A 45 6.57 5.88 -1.81
CA ILE A 45 7.52 6.97 -1.70
C ILE A 45 8.21 6.96 -0.34
N GLN A 46 9.53 6.83 -0.40
CA GLN A 46 10.42 6.90 0.76
C GLN A 46 10.87 8.35 0.92
N SER A 47 10.73 8.87 2.15
CA SER A 47 11.27 10.18 2.53
C SER A 47 12.51 9.99 3.41
N PHE A 48 13.60 10.67 3.04
CA PHE A 48 14.90 10.54 3.70
C PHE A 48 15.27 11.83 4.41
N ILE A 49 15.73 11.76 5.66
CA ILE A 49 16.22 12.92 6.43
C ILE A 49 17.63 12.59 6.95
N ARG A 50 18.67 13.30 6.49
CA ARG A 50 20.09 13.03 6.83
C ARG A 50 20.75 14.18 7.60
N HIS A 51 21.49 13.87 8.68
CA HIS A 51 22.55 14.72 9.25
C HIS A 51 23.94 14.05 9.10
N ASN A 52 25.02 14.83 9.22
CA ASN A 52 26.42 14.44 8.97
C ASN A 52 27.05 13.46 9.99
N SER A 53 26.27 12.82 10.86
CA SER A 53 26.74 11.70 11.69
C SER A 53 25.60 10.83 12.26
N PHE A 54 24.33 11.27 12.19
CA PHE A 54 23.16 10.52 12.65
C PHE A 54 22.00 10.69 11.65
N LYS A 55 21.33 9.58 11.31
CA LYS A 55 20.35 9.54 10.21
C LYS A 55 19.01 9.00 10.69
N ILE A 56 17.93 9.70 10.37
CA ILE A 56 16.57 9.29 10.68
C ILE A 56 16.00 8.65 9.41
N PHE A 57 15.86 7.33 9.44
CA PHE A 57 15.16 6.59 8.40
C PHE A 57 13.69 6.49 8.77
N LEU A 58 12.82 6.90 7.85
CA LEU A 58 11.38 6.64 7.95
C LEU A 58 11.02 5.28 7.33
N LYS A 59 11.90 4.28 7.51
CA LYS A 59 11.62 2.86 7.21
C LYS A 59 11.59 2.12 8.56
N PRO A 60 10.49 1.43 8.90
CA PRO A 60 10.39 0.75 10.20
C PRO A 60 11.53 -0.26 10.36
N GLY A 61 12.29 -0.15 11.45
CA GLY A 61 13.33 -1.13 11.84
C GLY A 61 14.78 -0.68 11.71
N TYR A 62 15.08 0.48 11.13
CA TYR A 62 16.46 0.87 10.83
C TYR A 62 16.97 2.05 11.68
N ARG A 63 18.09 1.86 12.40
CA ARG A 63 18.84 2.92 13.11
C ARG A 63 20.21 3.05 12.44
N ASN A 64 20.65 4.28 12.12
CA ASN A 64 21.97 4.57 11.54
C ASN A 64 22.31 3.83 10.24
N VAL A 65 21.44 3.89 9.23
CA VAL A 65 21.66 3.21 7.94
C VAL A 65 22.17 4.19 6.88
N ASP A 66 22.72 3.74 5.78
CA ASP A 66 23.02 4.61 4.65
C ASP A 66 21.95 4.59 3.55
N LEU A 67 21.88 5.63 2.71
CA LEU A 67 21.01 5.61 1.53
C LEU A 67 21.35 4.42 0.62
N THR A 68 22.65 4.15 0.46
CA THR A 68 23.20 3.02 -0.30
C THR A 68 22.95 1.66 0.35
N GLU A 69 22.54 1.64 1.62
CA GLU A 69 22.18 0.42 2.36
C GLU A 69 20.66 0.21 2.39
N VAL A 70 19.87 1.28 2.30
CA VAL A 70 18.40 1.19 2.24
C VAL A 70 17.89 0.94 0.83
N GLU A 71 18.49 1.60 -0.14
CA GLU A 71 18.19 1.40 -1.54
C GLU A 71 19.35 0.61 -2.15
N LEU A 72 19.03 -0.58 -2.65
CA LEU A 72 19.96 -1.40 -3.42
C LEU A 72 20.13 -0.72 -4.79
N VAL A 73 21.06 0.22 -4.86
CA VAL A 73 21.39 0.99 -6.05
C VAL A 73 22.58 0.35 -6.74
N ASP A 74 22.43 0.02 -8.01
CA ASP A 74 23.46 -0.64 -8.84
C ASP A 74 24.34 0.36 -9.62
N SER A 75 24.29 1.66 -9.30
CA SER A 75 24.87 2.72 -10.16
C SER A 75 25.51 3.89 -9.41
N ASP A 76 26.51 4.51 -10.06
CA ASP A 76 27.17 5.77 -9.65
C ASP A 76 26.19 6.93 -9.40
N THR A 77 25.01 6.87 -10.04
CA THR A 77 23.93 7.86 -9.89
C THR A 77 23.43 7.95 -8.44
N GLY A 78 23.38 6.83 -7.71
CA GLY A 78 22.99 6.83 -6.29
C GLY A 78 24.00 7.58 -5.42
N LEU A 79 25.30 7.40 -5.70
CA LEU A 79 26.38 8.12 -5.03
C LEU A 79 26.36 9.60 -5.37
N TYR A 80 26.03 9.96 -6.61
CA TYR A 80 25.86 11.35 -7.04
C TYR A 80 24.70 12.06 -6.30
N ILE A 81 23.52 11.45 -6.26
CA ILE A 81 22.35 11.99 -5.53
C ILE A 81 22.68 12.13 -4.04
N ARG A 82 23.32 11.11 -3.46
CA ARG A 82 23.79 11.13 -2.07
C ARG A 82 24.75 12.29 -1.82
N LYS A 83 25.75 12.50 -2.68
CA LYS A 83 26.72 13.60 -2.55
C LYS A 83 26.03 14.95 -2.59
N ASN A 84 25.12 15.18 -3.55
CA ASN A 84 24.41 16.45 -3.65
C ASN A 84 23.52 16.75 -2.43
N MET A 85 22.91 15.73 -1.82
CA MET A 85 22.15 15.90 -0.58
C MET A 85 23.05 16.27 0.62
N VAL A 86 24.26 15.72 0.69
CA VAL A 86 25.26 16.09 1.71
C VAL A 86 25.74 17.52 1.49
N ASP A 87 25.98 17.89 0.23
CA ASP A 87 26.37 19.24 -0.18
C ASP A 87 25.22 20.26 -0.12
N ARG A 88 24.05 19.86 0.43
CA ARG A 88 22.83 20.68 0.59
C ARG A 88 22.33 21.32 -0.71
N ARG A 89 22.54 20.65 -1.84
CA ARG A 89 22.07 21.12 -3.16
C ARG A 89 20.64 20.67 -3.40
N ILE A 90 19.88 21.51 -4.09
CA ILE A 90 18.58 21.14 -4.63
C ILE A 90 18.80 20.48 -5.98
N GLY A 91 18.10 19.38 -6.24
CA GLY A 91 18.19 18.71 -7.52
C GLY A 91 17.21 17.57 -7.68
N TRP A 92 17.30 16.94 -8.85
CA TRP A 92 16.53 15.74 -9.18
C TRP A 92 17.40 14.79 -9.99
N GLY A 93 17.05 13.50 -9.95
CA GLY A 93 17.73 12.47 -10.71
C GLY A 93 16.88 11.22 -10.85
N LYS A 94 17.16 10.40 -11.85
CA LYS A 94 16.48 9.13 -12.07
C LYS A 94 17.47 8.00 -11.94
N MET A 95 17.08 6.94 -11.25
CA MET A 95 17.90 5.74 -11.17
C MET A 95 17.06 4.46 -11.09
N PRO A 96 17.52 3.37 -11.71
CA PRO A 96 16.96 2.05 -11.45
C PRO A 96 17.29 1.63 -10.03
N VAL A 97 16.29 1.09 -9.33
CA VAL A 97 16.42 0.59 -7.96
C VAL A 97 15.86 -0.81 -7.82
N LYS A 98 16.51 -1.61 -6.98
CA LYS A 98 16.02 -2.91 -6.54
C LYS A 98 15.29 -2.72 -5.22
N VAL A 99 13.98 -2.98 -5.22
CA VAL A 99 13.10 -2.76 -4.09
C VAL A 99 12.77 -4.11 -3.47
N PRO A 100 13.30 -4.39 -2.26
CA PRO A 100 12.93 -5.59 -1.54
C PRO A 100 11.50 -5.46 -1.02
N ILE A 101 10.72 -6.50 -1.23
CA ILE A 101 9.37 -6.64 -0.69
C ILE A 101 9.29 -7.95 0.11
N ASP A 102 8.24 -8.08 0.92
CA ASP A 102 7.92 -9.30 1.66
C ASP A 102 9.06 -9.79 2.55
N GLY A 103 9.66 -8.85 3.29
CA GLY A 103 10.78 -9.12 4.18
C GLY A 103 12.04 -9.61 3.45
N PHE A 104 12.38 -8.98 2.31
CA PHE A 104 13.56 -9.30 1.47
C PHE A 104 13.50 -10.65 0.74
N LYS A 105 12.34 -11.29 0.69
CA LYS A 105 12.16 -12.56 -0.01
C LYS A 105 11.99 -12.37 -1.51
N ARG A 106 11.39 -11.25 -1.93
CA ARG A 106 11.13 -10.91 -3.33
C ARG A 106 11.78 -9.57 -3.66
N ILE A 107 12.19 -9.41 -4.91
CA ILE A 107 12.84 -8.19 -5.40
C ILE A 107 12.12 -7.71 -6.65
N VAL A 108 11.75 -6.43 -6.65
CA VAL A 108 11.21 -5.75 -7.82
C VAL A 108 12.23 -4.73 -8.30
N THR A 109 12.52 -4.75 -9.59
CA THR A 109 13.32 -3.70 -10.24
C THR A 109 12.40 -2.65 -10.83
N ARG A 110 12.61 -1.37 -10.50
CA ARG A 110 11.90 -0.27 -11.14
C ARG A 110 12.77 0.99 -11.21
N ASN A 111 12.35 1.94 -12.04
CA ASN A 111 12.95 3.27 -12.05
C ASN A 111 12.25 4.18 -11.05
N ASN A 112 13.04 4.87 -10.25
CA ASN A 112 12.58 5.89 -9.34
C ASN A 112 13.16 7.27 -9.75
N SER A 113 12.30 8.28 -9.71
CA SER A 113 12.65 9.70 -9.82
C SER A 113 12.82 10.29 -8.42
N TYR A 114 14.03 10.72 -8.07
CA TYR A 114 14.38 11.33 -6.80
C TYR A 114 14.38 12.85 -6.92
N TYR A 115 13.72 13.50 -5.97
CA TYR A 115 13.74 14.95 -5.79
C TYR A 115 14.30 15.23 -4.41
N TYR A 116 15.29 16.10 -4.30
CA TYR A 116 15.97 16.35 -3.03
C TYR A 116 16.32 17.83 -2.84
N GLY A 117 16.40 18.24 -1.57
CA GLY A 117 16.79 19.60 -1.20
C GLY A 117 17.03 19.73 0.31
N PRO A 118 17.65 20.85 0.75
CA PRO A 118 17.84 21.12 2.17
C PRO A 118 16.52 21.48 2.86
N VAL A 119 16.44 21.19 4.15
CA VAL A 119 15.41 21.73 5.04
C VAL A 119 16.01 22.96 5.71
N ASP A 120 15.38 24.12 5.50
CA ASP A 120 15.86 25.41 5.99
C ASP A 120 16.03 25.40 7.52
N ASP A 121 17.01 26.16 8.01
CA ASP A 121 17.38 26.28 9.42
C ASP A 121 17.73 24.97 10.14
N THR A 122 17.94 23.89 9.37
CA THR A 122 18.39 22.60 9.88
C THR A 122 19.56 22.07 9.05
N PRO A 123 20.39 21.19 9.63
CA PRO A 123 21.42 20.51 8.87
C PRO A 123 20.86 19.31 8.07
N PHE A 124 19.53 19.19 7.97
CA PHE A 124 18.88 18.08 7.30
C PHE A 124 18.62 18.37 5.82
N SER A 125 18.72 17.34 4.99
CA SER A 125 18.22 17.34 3.61
C SER A 125 17.09 16.33 3.50
N LEU A 126 16.02 16.71 2.79
CA LEU A 126 14.86 15.87 2.49
C LEU A 126 14.95 15.36 1.05
N ALA A 127 14.70 14.07 0.85
CA ALA A 127 14.48 13.51 -0.48
C ALA A 127 13.16 12.76 -0.58
N VAL A 128 12.57 12.78 -1.78
CA VAL A 128 11.30 12.15 -2.13
C VAL A 128 11.54 11.30 -3.39
N ALA A 129 11.31 10.00 -3.28
CA ALA A 129 11.48 9.06 -4.39
C ALA A 129 10.12 8.67 -4.99
N LEU A 130 9.82 9.09 -6.23
CA LEU A 130 8.60 8.73 -6.96
C LEU A 130 8.89 7.57 -7.92
N PRO A 131 8.11 6.47 -7.94
CA PRO A 131 8.25 5.45 -8.98
C PRO A 131 7.93 6.02 -10.38
N GLU A 132 8.38 5.37 -11.45
CA GLU A 132 7.97 5.66 -12.83
C GLU A 132 7.25 4.45 -13.46
N PRO A 133 6.30 4.64 -14.40
CA PRO A 133 5.82 5.91 -14.97
C PRO A 133 4.66 6.57 -14.19
N TYR A 134 4.28 6.02 -13.03
CA TYR A 134 3.16 6.48 -12.22
C TYR A 134 3.60 7.19 -10.94
N GLY A 135 2.78 8.11 -10.41
CA GLY A 135 3.10 8.85 -9.17
C GLY A 135 3.07 10.37 -9.34
N HIS A 136 3.10 10.85 -10.59
CA HIS A 136 2.95 12.28 -10.93
C HIS A 136 1.50 12.78 -11.00
N TYR A 137 0.52 11.86 -11.05
CA TYR A 137 -0.88 12.19 -11.29
C TYR A 137 -1.78 11.66 -10.16
N ARG A 138 -2.93 12.33 -9.93
CA ARG A 138 -3.92 12.04 -8.88
C ARG A 138 -5.35 12.19 -9.42
N VAL A 139 -6.30 11.43 -8.86
CA VAL A 139 -7.74 11.48 -9.17
C VAL A 139 -8.50 12.06 -7.95
N ILE A 140 -9.61 12.80 -8.16
CA ILE A 140 -10.38 13.53 -7.14
C ILE A 140 -11.90 13.45 -7.42
N GLY A 141 -12.76 13.39 -6.39
CA GLY A 141 -14.24 13.56 -6.46
C GLY A 141 -15.00 13.29 -5.12
N LEU A 142 -16.33 13.08 -5.10
CA LEU A 142 -17.17 13.11 -3.84
C LEU A 142 -18.41 12.13 -3.77
N GLU A 143 -18.56 11.32 -2.69
CA GLU A 143 -19.68 11.23 -1.67
C GLU A 143 -20.40 9.87 -1.35
N TYR A 144 -19.79 8.77 -0.82
CA TYR A 144 -20.55 7.48 -0.70
C TYR A 144 -20.12 6.45 0.40
N PHE A 145 -20.30 6.73 1.70
CA PHE A 145 -20.16 5.68 2.74
C PHE A 145 -21.52 5.10 3.14
N ARG A 146 -21.83 3.86 2.73
CA ARG A 146 -23.00 3.10 3.17
C ARG A 146 -22.58 1.69 3.58
N GLY A 147 -23.12 1.17 4.70
CA GLY A 147 -22.84 -0.18 5.21
C GLY A 147 -21.56 -0.29 6.08
N GLN A 148 -21.18 -1.52 6.44
CA GLN A 148 -20.04 -1.84 7.32
C GLN A 148 -18.86 -2.54 6.61
N ASN A 149 -19.01 -2.82 5.31
CA ASN A 149 -18.04 -3.59 4.53
C ASN A 149 -16.92 -2.72 3.92
N TRP A 150 -16.36 -1.84 4.75
CA TRP A 150 -15.25 -0.99 4.39
C TRP A 150 -14.32 -0.79 5.59
N ARG A 151 -13.05 -0.55 5.29
CA ARG A 151 -12.00 -0.21 6.25
C ARG A 151 -11.19 0.95 5.71
N VAL A 152 -10.54 1.67 6.60
CA VAL A 152 -9.64 2.78 6.25
C VAL A 152 -8.26 2.55 6.83
N HIS A 153 -7.28 3.29 6.29
CA HIS A 153 -5.91 3.16 6.75
C HIS A 153 -5.81 3.56 8.24
N PRO A 154 -5.40 2.64 9.13
CA PRO A 154 -5.50 2.87 10.58
C PRO A 154 -4.54 3.96 11.07
N ASP A 155 -3.37 4.08 10.44
CA ASP A 155 -2.33 5.02 10.86
C ASP A 155 -2.49 6.43 10.25
N TRP A 156 -3.43 6.62 9.31
CA TRP A 156 -3.61 7.91 8.64
C TRP A 156 -4.53 8.83 9.43
N VAL A 157 -4.16 10.10 9.53
CA VAL A 157 -4.92 11.11 10.26
C VAL A 157 -5.77 11.92 9.28
N TYR A 158 -7.05 11.57 9.19
CA TYR A 158 -8.05 12.26 8.35
C TYR A 158 -8.47 13.61 8.95
N CYS A 159 -8.79 13.61 10.25
CA CYS A 159 -9.04 14.80 11.06
C CYS A 159 -8.37 14.68 12.43
N GLU A 160 -7.83 15.80 12.90
CA GLU A 160 -7.32 15.96 14.26
C GLU A 160 -8.37 16.56 15.19
N ASN A 161 -8.27 16.18 16.46
CA ASN A 161 -9.13 16.67 17.53
C ASN A 161 -10.64 16.41 17.31
N LEU A 162 -10.99 15.27 16.69
CA LEU A 162 -12.34 14.72 16.74
C LEU A 162 -12.56 14.18 18.17
N GLN A 163 -13.03 15.03 19.08
CA GLN A 163 -13.41 14.60 20.42
C GLN A 163 -14.87 14.13 20.43
N ASN A 164 -15.10 12.96 21.04
CA ASN A 164 -16.33 12.67 21.76
C ASN A 164 -16.05 12.81 23.26
N LYS A 165 -17.10 13.14 24.03
CA LYS A 165 -17.06 13.37 25.49
C LYS A 165 -16.78 12.12 26.33
N ASP A 166 -16.58 10.95 25.71
CA ASP A 166 -16.32 9.68 26.39
C ASP A 166 -14.98 9.09 25.92
N ASP A 167 -14.14 8.70 26.88
CA ASP A 167 -12.76 8.19 26.75
C ASP A 167 -12.67 6.78 26.11
N GLY A 168 -13.41 6.53 25.03
CA GLY A 168 -13.33 5.30 24.24
C GLY A 168 -12.18 5.35 23.20
N TYR A 169 -11.47 4.23 23.04
CA TYR A 169 -10.49 4.05 21.95
C TYR A 169 -11.22 3.99 20.59
N ASN A 170 -11.50 5.14 19.99
CA ASN A 170 -12.18 5.21 18.69
C ASN A 170 -11.30 4.65 17.56
N THR A 171 -11.84 3.70 16.80
CA THR A 171 -11.26 3.16 15.57
C THR A 171 -11.15 4.23 14.48
N ALA A 172 -10.35 3.98 13.43
CA ALA A 172 -10.19 4.92 12.32
C ALA A 172 -11.51 5.11 11.56
N GLU A 173 -12.30 4.04 11.44
CA GLU A 173 -13.63 4.03 10.81
C GLU A 173 -14.65 4.85 11.61
N GLU A 174 -14.70 4.70 12.94
CA GLU A 174 -15.59 5.46 13.82
C GLU A 174 -15.29 6.96 13.75
N LYS A 175 -14.00 7.34 13.72
CA LYS A 175 -13.60 8.75 13.55
C LYS A 175 -14.14 9.36 12.25
N ILE A 176 -14.16 8.58 11.17
CA ILE A 176 -14.71 9.02 9.88
C ILE A 176 -16.24 9.09 9.95
N GLN A 177 -16.90 8.14 10.60
CA GLN A 177 -18.35 8.20 10.81
C GLN A 177 -18.74 9.44 11.60
N ILE A 178 -18.09 9.73 12.73
CA ILE A 178 -18.29 10.94 13.55
C ILE A 178 -18.05 12.20 12.71
N PHE A 179 -17.01 12.22 11.88
CA PHE A 179 -16.78 13.36 10.98
C PHE A 179 -17.95 13.55 10.00
N LEU A 180 -18.44 12.48 9.38
CA LEU A 180 -19.51 12.53 8.38
C LEU A 180 -20.88 12.86 8.99
N THR A 181 -21.22 12.31 10.16
CA THR A 181 -22.52 12.52 10.80
C THR A 181 -22.58 13.82 11.59
N ASP A 182 -21.52 14.16 12.31
CA ASP A 182 -21.58 15.24 13.30
C ASP A 182 -20.87 16.49 12.78
N SER A 183 -19.58 16.36 12.44
CA SER A 183 -18.74 17.52 12.09
C SER A 183 -19.12 18.13 10.74
N LEU A 184 -19.43 17.30 9.75
CA LEU A 184 -19.83 17.75 8.41
C LEU A 184 -21.24 18.34 8.43
N ALA A 185 -22.19 17.71 9.13
CA ALA A 185 -23.57 18.19 9.23
C ALA A 185 -23.67 19.52 9.99
N SER A 186 -22.92 19.67 11.08
CA SER A 186 -22.87 20.90 11.88
C SER A 186 -21.95 21.98 11.31
N GLN A 187 -21.21 21.69 10.22
CA GLN A 187 -20.12 22.51 9.68
C GLN A 187 -19.10 22.96 10.75
N ASN A 188 -18.99 22.22 11.85
CA ASN A 188 -18.16 22.60 12.98
C ASN A 188 -16.74 22.02 12.88
N PHE A 189 -16.04 22.36 11.80
CA PHE A 189 -14.66 21.94 11.58
C PHE A 189 -13.90 22.98 10.74
N ARG A 190 -12.57 22.83 10.65
CA ARG A 190 -11.72 23.66 9.80
C ARG A 190 -10.89 22.77 8.88
N TRP A 191 -10.73 23.20 7.63
CA TRP A 191 -9.76 22.58 6.74
C TRP A 191 -8.35 22.98 7.17
N ARG A 192 -7.43 22.02 7.18
CA ARG A 192 -6.02 22.27 7.42
C ARG A 192 -5.47 23.20 6.34
N THR A 193 -4.84 24.28 6.77
CA THR A 193 -4.13 25.21 5.90
C THR A 193 -2.64 24.88 5.84
N SER A 194 -1.93 25.35 4.82
CA SER A 194 -0.48 25.17 4.65
C SER A 194 0.36 26.02 5.62
N SER A 195 -0.23 26.56 6.68
CA SER A 195 0.43 27.44 7.64
C SER A 195 1.48 26.67 8.45
N THR A 196 2.64 27.30 8.67
CA THR A 196 3.70 26.81 9.56
C THR A 196 3.42 27.11 11.04
N ARG A 197 2.38 27.90 11.34
CA ARG A 197 2.00 28.19 12.73
C ARG A 197 1.32 26.97 13.35
N PRO A 198 1.63 26.63 14.61
CA PRO A 198 0.93 25.57 15.33
C PRO A 198 -0.59 25.81 15.27
N PRO A 199 -1.38 24.81 14.87
CA PRO A 199 -2.82 24.96 14.83
C PRO A 199 -3.38 25.14 16.24
N ILE A 200 -4.29 26.11 16.40
CA ILE A 200 -5.11 26.23 17.61
C ILE A 200 -6.29 25.27 17.47
N PHE A 201 -6.41 24.31 18.38
CA PHE A 201 -7.35 23.19 18.30
C PHE A 201 -8.75 23.53 18.84
N ASP A 202 -9.28 24.72 18.53
CA ASP A 202 -10.63 25.13 18.96
C ASP A 202 -11.75 24.35 18.26
N LYS A 203 -11.44 23.80 17.08
CA LYS A 203 -12.33 22.98 16.26
C LYS A 203 -11.54 21.81 15.67
N PRO A 204 -12.20 20.70 15.29
CA PRO A 204 -11.57 19.63 14.53
C PRO A 204 -10.91 20.17 13.27
N ILE A 205 -9.67 19.74 13.00
CA ILE A 205 -8.89 20.17 11.84
C ILE A 205 -8.73 18.99 10.89
N CYS A 206 -9.30 19.10 9.70
CA CYS A 206 -9.39 18.01 8.74
C CYS A 206 -8.52 18.26 7.51
N GLU A 207 -7.93 17.20 6.97
CA GLU A 207 -7.19 17.27 5.72
C GLU A 207 -8.14 17.15 4.53
N LYS A 208 -8.33 18.27 3.82
CA LYS A 208 -9.27 18.38 2.70
C LYS A 208 -9.03 17.35 1.61
N ASP A 209 -7.79 17.28 1.12
CA ASP A 209 -7.44 16.40 0.00
C ASP A 209 -7.66 14.92 0.34
N LEU A 210 -7.31 14.52 1.57
CA LEU A 210 -7.38 13.12 1.99
C LEU A 210 -8.82 12.68 2.13
N ILE A 211 -9.66 13.48 2.78
CA ILE A 211 -11.08 13.19 2.95
C ILE A 211 -11.78 13.18 1.59
N GLN A 212 -11.55 14.18 0.74
CA GLN A 212 -12.15 14.21 -0.59
C GLN A 212 -11.74 12.98 -1.42
N SER A 213 -10.46 12.59 -1.39
CA SER A 213 -10.00 11.39 -2.11
C SER A 213 -10.65 10.11 -1.57
N LEU A 214 -10.78 9.97 -0.25
CA LEU A 214 -11.44 8.83 0.38
C LEU A 214 -12.92 8.74 -0.02
N VAL A 215 -13.58 9.88 0.02
CA VAL A 215 -14.99 10.04 -0.31
C VAL A 215 -15.24 9.80 -1.81
N PHE A 216 -14.27 10.12 -2.68
CA PHE A 216 -14.26 9.77 -4.10
C PHE A 216 -14.13 8.27 -4.34
N ASP A 217 -13.10 7.67 -3.74
CA ASP A 217 -12.80 6.25 -3.92
C ASP A 217 -13.98 5.40 -3.39
N ALA A 218 -14.64 5.87 -2.33
CA ALA A 218 -15.89 5.31 -1.82
C ALA A 218 -17.04 5.37 -2.85
N LYS A 219 -17.12 6.41 -3.69
CA LYS A 219 -18.06 6.48 -4.82
C LYS A 219 -17.73 5.46 -5.88
N ALA A 220 -16.48 5.49 -6.34
CA ALA A 220 -16.05 4.72 -7.49
C ALA A 220 -16.10 3.20 -7.22
N THR A 221 -15.99 2.82 -5.95
CA THR A 221 -16.09 1.43 -5.49
C THR A 221 -17.46 1.08 -4.89
N ALA A 222 -18.45 1.97 -4.99
CA ALA A 222 -19.83 1.66 -4.63
C ALA A 222 -20.44 0.86 -5.79
N VAL A 223 -20.25 -0.45 -5.74
CA VAL A 223 -20.83 -1.36 -6.71
C VAL A 223 -22.22 -1.73 -6.21
N ASP A 224 -23.26 -1.25 -6.91
CA ASP A 224 -24.62 -1.68 -6.64
C ASP A 224 -24.83 -3.07 -7.24
N ASN A 225 -25.21 -4.05 -6.42
CA ASN A 225 -25.36 -5.45 -6.83
C ASN A 225 -26.41 -5.63 -7.96
N GLU A 226 -27.31 -4.66 -8.15
CA GLU A 226 -28.36 -4.71 -9.18
C GLU A 226 -27.85 -4.30 -10.57
N GLU A 227 -26.92 -3.35 -10.67
CA GLU A 227 -26.29 -2.98 -11.95
C GLU A 227 -25.40 -4.11 -12.48
N CYS A 228 -24.86 -4.96 -11.61
CA CYS A 228 -24.03 -6.11 -11.96
C CYS A 228 -24.76 -7.26 -12.69
N LYS A 229 -26.10 -7.24 -12.76
CA LYS A 229 -26.91 -8.27 -13.45
C LYS A 229 -27.29 -7.92 -14.89
N GLN A 230 -27.11 -6.68 -15.32
CA GLN A 230 -27.56 -6.24 -16.65
C GLN A 230 -26.41 -6.23 -17.65
N ASP A 231 -26.30 -7.31 -18.43
CA ASP A 231 -25.59 -7.32 -19.72
C ASP A 231 -26.28 -6.35 -20.68
N LYS A 232 -25.95 -5.05 -20.60
CA LYS A 232 -26.33 -4.10 -21.65
C LYS A 232 -25.27 -4.09 -22.75
N LYS A 233 -25.57 -4.84 -23.82
CA LYS A 233 -25.02 -4.60 -25.16
C LYS A 233 -25.48 -3.22 -25.63
N ASP A 234 -24.58 -2.53 -26.31
CA ASP A 234 -24.76 -1.29 -27.05
C ASP A 234 -24.90 0.00 -26.23
N GLU A 235 -23.78 0.73 -26.10
CA GLU A 235 -23.67 2.19 -26.32
C GLU A 235 -22.18 2.65 -26.17
N ASP A 236 -21.82 3.70 -26.91
CA ASP A 236 -20.48 4.23 -27.24
C ASP A 236 -19.47 4.48 -26.08
N PRO A 237 -18.15 4.62 -26.38
CA PRO A 237 -17.06 4.41 -25.44
C PRO A 237 -16.76 5.65 -24.58
N VAL A 238 -17.67 6.00 -23.68
CA VAL A 238 -17.35 6.90 -22.56
C VAL A 238 -16.86 6.03 -21.39
N VAL A 239 -15.54 5.82 -21.35
CA VAL A 239 -14.73 5.31 -20.22
C VAL A 239 -15.55 4.54 -19.17
N LYS A 240 -15.99 3.32 -19.49
CA LYS A 240 -16.39 2.34 -18.47
C LYS A 240 -15.14 2.08 -17.62
N PRO A 241 -15.16 2.25 -16.29
CA PRO A 241 -13.96 2.02 -15.49
C PRO A 241 -13.55 0.55 -15.61
N ASP A 242 -12.29 0.27 -15.95
CA ASP A 242 -11.71 -1.08 -15.96
C ASP A 242 -11.92 -1.86 -14.63
N VAL A 243 -12.32 -1.15 -13.57
CA VAL A 243 -12.82 -1.69 -12.28
C VAL A 243 -14.04 -2.60 -12.46
N PHE A 244 -15.00 -2.22 -13.30
CA PHE A 244 -16.21 -2.99 -13.54
C PHE A 244 -15.89 -4.30 -14.28
N ILE A 245 -14.99 -4.26 -15.27
CA ILE A 245 -14.61 -5.43 -16.07
C ILE A 245 -13.75 -6.41 -15.26
N THR A 246 -12.86 -5.93 -14.39
CA THR A 246 -11.94 -6.79 -13.63
C THR A 246 -12.60 -7.46 -12.43
N GLN A 247 -13.51 -6.78 -11.73
CA GLN A 247 -14.31 -7.40 -10.67
C GLN A 247 -15.31 -8.41 -11.25
N HIS A 248 -15.94 -8.09 -12.38
CA HIS A 248 -16.78 -9.01 -13.14
C HIS A 248 -15.97 -10.19 -13.70
N GLN A 249 -14.77 -10.00 -14.25
CA GLN A 249 -13.91 -11.11 -14.69
C GLN A 249 -13.47 -12.00 -13.53
N MET A 250 -13.24 -11.47 -12.32
CA MET A 250 -12.87 -12.28 -11.15
C MET A 250 -14.06 -13.07 -10.60
N VAL A 251 -15.26 -12.47 -10.56
CA VAL A 251 -16.50 -13.16 -10.18
C VAL A 251 -16.91 -14.17 -11.27
N PHE A 252 -16.75 -13.85 -12.55
CA PHE A 252 -16.99 -14.78 -13.66
C PHE A 252 -15.92 -15.86 -13.77
N PHE A 253 -14.66 -15.61 -13.40
CA PHE A 253 -13.66 -16.67 -13.23
C PHE A 253 -14.12 -17.64 -12.15
N SER A 254 -14.65 -17.11 -11.04
CA SER A 254 -15.24 -17.93 -9.98
C SER A 254 -16.41 -18.77 -10.50
N GLU A 255 -17.38 -18.19 -11.22
CA GLU A 255 -18.55 -18.93 -11.73
C GLU A 255 -18.23 -19.93 -12.86
N LYS A 256 -17.41 -19.55 -13.85
CA LYS A 256 -17.05 -20.44 -14.97
C LYS A 256 -16.02 -21.52 -14.61
N SER A 257 -15.34 -21.39 -13.47
CA SER A 257 -14.42 -22.42 -12.98
C SER A 257 -15.13 -23.67 -12.45
N GLY A 258 -16.46 -23.66 -12.30
CA GLY A 258 -17.22 -24.78 -11.75
C GLY A 258 -16.87 -25.09 -10.29
N ALA A 259 -16.09 -24.22 -9.64
CA ALA A 259 -15.84 -24.29 -8.21
C ALA A 259 -17.00 -23.59 -7.52
N ASP A 260 -17.73 -24.32 -6.66
CA ASP A 260 -18.81 -23.79 -5.85
C ASP A 260 -18.46 -22.38 -5.32
N VAL A 261 -19.27 -21.40 -5.71
CA VAL A 261 -19.18 -19.97 -5.36
C VAL A 261 -19.05 -19.76 -3.83
N TRP A 262 -19.42 -20.77 -3.05
CA TRP A 262 -19.35 -20.88 -1.59
C TRP A 262 -17.94 -21.00 -0.98
N HIS A 263 -16.92 -21.41 -1.75
CA HIS A 263 -15.57 -21.68 -1.23
C HIS A 263 -14.55 -20.55 -1.44
N HIS A 264 -15.00 -19.39 -1.94
CA HIS A 264 -14.14 -18.24 -2.19
C HIS A 264 -14.29 -17.21 -1.05
N ARG A 265 -13.17 -16.76 -0.49
CA ARG A 265 -13.15 -15.65 0.46
C ARG A 265 -13.54 -14.36 -0.29
N PRO A 266 -14.11 -13.36 0.40
CA PRO A 266 -14.74 -12.23 -0.25
C PRO A 266 -13.76 -11.43 -1.13
N PRO A 267 -14.14 -11.08 -2.37
CA PRO A 267 -13.33 -10.20 -3.19
C PRO A 267 -13.22 -8.83 -2.52
N PHE A 268 -12.10 -8.16 -2.73
CA PHE A 268 -11.81 -6.88 -2.14
C PHE A 268 -11.20 -5.90 -3.13
N VAL A 269 -11.38 -4.61 -2.85
CA VAL A 269 -10.81 -3.50 -3.60
C VAL A 269 -10.10 -2.59 -2.62
N ALA A 270 -8.78 -2.46 -2.76
CA ALA A 270 -7.96 -1.52 -2.02
C ALA A 270 -7.66 -0.31 -2.92
N THR A 271 -7.85 0.89 -2.42
CA THR A 271 -7.72 2.13 -3.19
C THR A 271 -6.57 2.98 -2.67
N ARG A 272 -6.15 3.98 -3.46
CA ARG A 272 -5.06 4.87 -3.07
C ARG A 272 -5.39 5.70 -1.83
N SER A 273 -6.65 6.02 -1.58
CA SER A 273 -7.06 6.84 -0.43
C SER A 273 -6.98 6.12 0.93
N GLY A 274 -6.48 4.88 0.95
CA GLY A 274 -6.49 4.05 2.15
C GLY A 274 -7.81 3.31 2.37
N LEU A 275 -8.78 3.42 1.45
CA LEU A 275 -10.05 2.71 1.55
C LEU A 275 -9.87 1.28 1.05
N LEU A 276 -10.26 0.32 1.88
CA LEU A 276 -10.44 -1.08 1.53
C LEU A 276 -11.93 -1.40 1.58
N ARG A 277 -12.48 -1.92 0.48
CA ARG A 277 -13.83 -2.47 0.43
C ARG A 277 -13.80 -3.96 0.18
N PHE A 278 -14.76 -4.68 0.73
CA PHE A 278 -14.89 -6.11 0.57
C PHE A 278 -16.36 -6.52 0.50
N ILE A 279 -16.66 -7.70 -0.03
CA ILE A 279 -18.03 -8.22 -0.07
C ILE A 279 -18.09 -9.53 0.68
N ASP A 280 -18.39 -9.49 1.98
CA ASP A 280 -18.44 -10.71 2.80
C ASP A 280 -19.69 -11.55 2.51
N HIS A 281 -19.55 -12.53 1.62
CA HIS A 281 -20.59 -13.50 1.28
C HIS A 281 -20.81 -14.57 2.37
N ARG A 282 -20.02 -14.58 3.45
CA ARG A 282 -20.20 -15.57 4.52
C ARG A 282 -21.50 -15.33 5.30
N PRO A 283 -22.21 -16.40 5.69
CA PRO A 283 -23.36 -16.31 6.59
C PRO A 283 -22.96 -15.63 7.91
N HIS A 284 -23.87 -14.85 8.50
CA HIS A 284 -23.61 -14.11 9.73
C HIS A 284 -23.10 -15.00 10.88
N ALA A 285 -23.55 -16.26 10.95
CA ALA A 285 -23.12 -17.24 11.94
C ALA A 285 -21.62 -17.63 11.82
N ASP A 286 -21.09 -17.69 10.60
CA ASP A 286 -19.69 -18.09 10.33
C ASP A 286 -18.70 -16.92 10.41
N ARG A 287 -19.20 -15.69 10.47
CA ARG A 287 -18.36 -14.48 10.62
C ARG A 287 -17.66 -14.43 11.97
N TYR A 288 -18.28 -14.98 13.01
CA TYR A 288 -17.77 -14.95 14.39
C TYR A 288 -17.12 -16.28 14.84
N ASN A 289 -17.33 -17.36 14.08
CA ASN A 289 -16.82 -18.70 14.41
C ASN A 289 -15.46 -19.03 13.75
N SER A 290 -14.95 -18.18 12.86
CA SER A 290 -13.65 -18.35 12.21
C SER A 290 -12.53 -17.85 13.10
N THR A 291 -11.62 -18.74 13.54
CA THR A 291 -10.38 -18.38 14.26
C THR A 291 -9.39 -17.60 13.38
N GLU A 292 -9.49 -17.74 12.06
CA GLU A 292 -8.70 -16.95 11.11
C GLU A 292 -9.36 -15.59 10.85
N LYS A 293 -8.62 -14.53 11.17
CA LYS A 293 -9.01 -13.17 10.83
C LYS A 293 -9.04 -12.98 9.32
N PRO A 294 -10.13 -12.45 8.76
CA PRO A 294 -10.23 -12.20 7.33
C PRO A 294 -9.22 -11.14 6.86
N ILE A 295 -8.97 -11.11 5.55
CA ILE A 295 -7.98 -10.20 4.95
C ILE A 295 -8.26 -8.72 5.29
N PHE A 296 -9.54 -8.36 5.41
CA PHE A 296 -9.98 -7.00 5.74
C PHE A 296 -9.80 -6.61 7.20
N GLU A 297 -9.40 -7.54 8.08
CA GLU A 297 -8.98 -7.21 9.45
C GLU A 297 -7.46 -7.20 9.60
N THR A 298 -6.75 -7.87 8.68
CA THR A 298 -5.29 -8.07 8.77
C THR A 298 -4.53 -7.10 7.88
N TYR A 299 -5.08 -6.78 6.70
CA TYR A 299 -4.42 -5.99 5.66
C TYR A 299 -5.20 -4.70 5.34
N THR A 300 -5.41 -3.86 6.36
CA THR A 300 -6.19 -2.62 6.27
C THR A 300 -5.39 -1.42 5.77
N LYS A 301 -4.08 -1.54 5.55
CA LYS A 301 -3.20 -0.43 5.17
C LYS A 301 -3.17 -0.16 3.66
N ALA A 302 -4.06 -0.79 2.90
CA ALA A 302 -4.28 -0.61 1.46
C ALA A 302 -2.97 -0.46 0.66
N THR A 303 -2.58 0.77 0.33
CA THR A 303 -1.37 1.13 -0.41
C THR A 303 -0.06 0.60 0.18
N GLU A 304 0.00 0.37 1.49
CA GLU A 304 1.20 -0.14 2.16
C GLU A 304 1.28 -1.67 2.13
N GLU A 305 0.21 -2.35 1.71
CA GLU A 305 0.13 -3.81 1.69
C GLU A 305 0.94 -4.43 0.55
N GLU A 306 1.43 -5.64 0.79
CA GLU A 306 2.27 -6.39 -0.14
C GLU A 306 1.54 -6.68 -1.45
N PHE A 307 0.27 -7.13 -1.38
CA PHE A 307 -0.54 -7.38 -2.56
C PHE A 307 -0.71 -6.12 -3.41
N TYR A 308 -0.83 -4.94 -2.78
CA TYR A 308 -1.03 -3.68 -3.48
C TYR A 308 0.24 -3.28 -4.23
N LYS A 309 1.37 -3.26 -3.52
CA LYS A 309 2.69 -2.92 -4.08
C LYS A 309 3.04 -3.86 -5.24
N ARG A 310 2.88 -5.17 -5.05
CA ARG A 310 3.17 -6.18 -6.07
C ARG A 310 2.34 -6.02 -7.32
N ALA A 311 1.03 -5.85 -7.19
CA ALA A 311 0.15 -5.68 -8.34
C ALA A 311 0.49 -4.41 -9.13
N VAL A 312 0.74 -3.31 -8.43
CA VAL A 312 1.09 -2.02 -9.05
C VAL A 312 2.44 -2.09 -9.77
N ASP A 313 3.45 -2.66 -9.14
CA ASP A 313 4.78 -2.79 -9.72
C ASP A 313 4.77 -3.76 -10.93
N PHE A 314 4.03 -4.88 -10.85
CA PHE A 314 3.97 -5.88 -11.92
C PHE A 314 3.16 -5.40 -13.14
N HIS A 315 2.19 -4.50 -12.95
CA HIS A 315 1.39 -3.93 -14.04
C HIS A 315 2.25 -3.28 -15.13
N ASN A 316 3.42 -2.73 -14.76
CA ASN A 316 4.37 -2.16 -15.72
C ASN A 316 4.99 -3.22 -16.65
N ILE A 317 5.13 -4.46 -16.15
CA ILE A 317 5.68 -5.59 -16.91
C ILE A 317 4.57 -6.18 -17.79
N ASN A 318 3.41 -6.44 -17.20
CA ASN A 318 2.24 -6.95 -17.90
C ASN A 318 0.96 -6.34 -17.32
N SER A 319 0.34 -5.43 -18.07
CA SER A 319 -0.84 -4.69 -17.66
C SER A 319 -2.11 -5.52 -17.53
N SER A 320 -2.14 -6.74 -18.08
CA SER A 320 -3.31 -7.62 -18.08
C SER A 320 -3.16 -8.81 -17.13
N ALA A 321 -2.00 -8.96 -16.47
CA ALA A 321 -1.72 -10.12 -15.65
C ALA A 321 -2.21 -9.98 -14.21
N PHE A 322 -2.59 -11.11 -13.62
CA PHE A 322 -2.83 -11.24 -12.19
C PHE A 322 -1.54 -11.65 -11.48
N VAL A 323 -1.31 -11.08 -10.30
CA VAL A 323 -0.19 -11.45 -9.43
C VAL A 323 -0.71 -12.35 -8.32
N PHE A 324 -0.18 -13.57 -8.28
CA PHE A 324 -0.53 -14.56 -7.28
C PHE A 324 0.52 -14.64 -6.16
N SER A 325 0.06 -14.92 -4.94
CA SER A 325 0.89 -15.12 -3.75
C SER A 325 0.31 -16.19 -2.86
N VAL A 326 1.19 -16.94 -2.21
CA VAL A 326 0.89 -17.73 -1.02
C VAL A 326 1.72 -17.22 0.17
N PRO A 327 1.23 -17.38 1.41
CA PRO A 327 2.05 -17.16 2.60
C PRO A 327 3.31 -18.03 2.58
N PHE A 328 4.43 -17.52 3.09
CA PHE A 328 5.69 -18.28 3.09
C PHE A 328 5.68 -19.49 4.04
N ASP A 329 4.75 -19.52 5.00
CA ASP A 329 4.54 -20.62 5.93
C ASP A 329 3.40 -21.55 5.48
N ALA A 330 2.95 -21.45 4.22
CA ALA A 330 1.83 -22.23 3.69
C ALA A 330 2.05 -23.75 3.82
N ALA A 331 3.28 -24.23 3.66
CA ALA A 331 3.65 -25.64 3.89
C ALA A 331 3.30 -26.17 5.28
N ASN A 332 3.29 -25.31 6.31
CA ASN A 332 3.03 -25.71 7.70
C ASN A 332 1.53 -25.64 8.06
N LYS A 333 0.70 -25.09 7.16
CA LYS A 333 -0.73 -24.89 7.38
C LYS A 333 -1.51 -25.97 6.65
N LYS A 334 -2.48 -26.58 7.36
CA LYS A 334 -3.42 -27.56 6.78
C LYS A 334 -4.34 -26.94 5.73
N SER A 335 -4.67 -25.67 5.89
CA SER A 335 -5.43 -24.87 4.93
C SER A 335 -4.65 -23.59 4.69
N SER A 336 -4.22 -23.36 3.45
CA SER A 336 -3.56 -22.12 3.05
C SER A 336 -4.39 -21.42 1.97
N LEU A 337 -4.21 -20.11 1.86
CA LEU A 337 -4.91 -19.28 0.90
C LEU A 337 -3.95 -18.79 -0.16
N VAL A 338 -4.43 -18.75 -1.40
CA VAL A 338 -3.78 -18.04 -2.49
C VAL A 338 -4.47 -16.69 -2.62
N THR A 339 -3.67 -15.63 -2.69
CA THR A 339 -4.15 -14.28 -2.96
C THR A 339 -3.81 -13.92 -4.39
N GLY A 340 -4.83 -13.74 -5.23
CA GLY A 340 -4.71 -13.16 -6.57
C GLY A 340 -5.01 -11.67 -6.51
N SER A 341 -4.16 -10.85 -7.14
CA SER A 341 -4.29 -9.39 -7.13
C SER A 341 -4.02 -8.78 -8.50
N HIS A 342 -4.72 -7.71 -8.83
CA HIS A 342 -4.56 -6.99 -10.10
C HIS A 342 -4.72 -5.49 -9.90
N ALA A 343 -3.80 -4.71 -10.47
CA ALA A 343 -3.79 -3.27 -10.33
C ALA A 343 -4.52 -2.58 -11.48
N ILE A 344 -5.34 -1.61 -11.12
CA ILE A 344 -6.15 -0.80 -12.02
C ILE A 344 -5.50 0.57 -12.15
N PHE A 345 -5.18 0.92 -13.38
CA PHE A 345 -4.55 2.18 -13.73
C PHE A 345 -5.52 3.05 -14.53
N LEU A 346 -5.72 4.30 -14.09
CA LEU A 346 -6.55 5.27 -14.78
C LEU A 346 -5.68 6.36 -15.41
N GLY A 347 -6.06 6.82 -16.60
CA GLY A 347 -5.37 7.91 -17.27
C GLY A 347 -5.52 7.96 -18.79
N LYS A 348 -5.19 9.11 -19.39
CA LYS A 348 -5.25 9.32 -20.84
C LYS A 348 -3.86 9.09 -21.47
N GLY A 349 -3.77 8.11 -22.37
CA GLY A 349 -2.54 7.77 -23.11
C GLY A 349 -1.54 6.92 -22.32
N LYS A 350 -0.40 6.57 -22.95
CA LYS A 350 0.60 5.64 -22.37
C LYS A 350 1.44 6.22 -21.22
N LYS A 351 1.60 7.55 -21.12
CA LYS A 351 2.51 8.22 -20.17
C LYS A 351 1.82 8.96 -19.02
N LYS A 352 0.48 8.99 -18.97
CA LYS A 352 -0.29 9.68 -17.93
C LYS A 352 -1.24 8.74 -17.21
N LYS A 353 -0.77 7.54 -16.88
CA LYS A 353 -1.52 6.53 -16.11
C LYS A 353 -1.08 6.57 -14.65
N ALA A 354 -2.02 6.47 -13.73
CA ALA A 354 -1.77 6.37 -12.31
C ALA A 354 -2.56 5.19 -11.72
N PRO A 355 -1.98 4.45 -10.76
CA PRO A 355 -2.70 3.40 -10.04
C PRO A 355 -3.83 4.07 -9.26
N ALA A 356 -5.05 3.59 -9.51
CA ALA A 356 -6.25 4.05 -8.82
C ALA A 356 -6.63 3.07 -7.70
N ALA A 357 -6.63 1.78 -8.02
CA ALA A 357 -7.02 0.73 -7.10
C ALA A 357 -6.31 -0.60 -7.42
N VAL A 358 -6.35 -1.53 -6.48
CA VAL A 358 -5.96 -2.92 -6.64
C VAL A 358 -7.14 -3.78 -6.21
N VAL A 359 -7.59 -4.62 -7.12
CA VAL A 359 -8.61 -5.64 -6.85
C VAL A 359 -7.92 -6.93 -6.46
N GLY A 360 -8.54 -7.70 -5.56
CA GLY A 360 -8.00 -8.97 -5.14
C GLY A 360 -9.08 -9.96 -4.73
N VAL A 361 -8.70 -11.24 -4.77
CA VAL A 361 -9.52 -12.36 -4.36
C VAL A 361 -8.65 -13.35 -3.60
N GLN A 362 -9.26 -14.03 -2.64
CA GLN A 362 -8.62 -15.12 -1.92
C GLN A 362 -9.41 -16.41 -2.13
N PHE A 363 -8.70 -17.49 -2.36
CA PHE A 363 -9.29 -18.82 -2.52
C PHE A 363 -8.41 -19.88 -1.87
N HIS A 364 -9.01 -21.02 -1.54
CA HIS A 364 -8.31 -22.13 -0.94
C HIS A 364 -7.26 -22.69 -1.89
N HIS A 365 -6.04 -22.84 -1.37
CA HIS A 365 -4.91 -23.38 -2.12
C HIS A 365 -5.17 -24.80 -2.62
N SER A 366 -5.83 -25.64 -1.82
CA SER A 366 -6.15 -27.03 -2.20
C SER A 366 -6.97 -27.11 -3.49
N LYS A 367 -8.00 -26.27 -3.62
CA LYS A 367 -8.84 -26.19 -4.83
C LYS A 367 -8.12 -25.59 -6.01
N PHE A 368 -7.27 -24.61 -5.77
CA PHE A 368 -6.43 -24.04 -6.83
C PHE A 368 -5.42 -25.05 -7.38
N ALA A 369 -4.76 -25.81 -6.49
CA ALA A 369 -3.81 -26.85 -6.85
C ALA A 369 -4.50 -28.00 -7.61
N GLU A 370 -5.66 -28.46 -7.13
CA GLU A 370 -6.51 -29.45 -7.80
C GLU A 370 -6.81 -29.00 -9.23
N ARG A 371 -7.29 -27.77 -9.41
CA ARG A 371 -7.60 -27.24 -10.74
C ARG A 371 -6.38 -27.08 -11.63
N PHE A 372 -5.24 -26.67 -11.07
CA PHE A 372 -3.97 -26.56 -11.78
C PHE A 372 -3.57 -27.92 -12.36
N PHE A 373 -3.49 -28.96 -11.53
CA PHE A 373 -3.11 -30.31 -11.98
C PHE A 373 -4.15 -30.93 -12.92
N GLU A 374 -5.44 -30.70 -12.69
CA GLU A 374 -6.50 -31.15 -13.59
C GLU A 374 -6.34 -30.53 -14.99
N THR A 375 -5.92 -29.26 -15.06
CA THR A 375 -5.73 -28.53 -16.32
C THR A 375 -4.42 -28.92 -17.00
N THR A 376 -3.31 -28.98 -16.27
CA THR A 376 -1.98 -29.30 -16.83
C THR A 376 -1.81 -30.78 -17.17
N SER A 377 -2.66 -31.65 -16.61
CA SER A 377 -2.77 -33.06 -17.02
C SER A 377 -3.52 -33.24 -18.34
N LYS A 378 -4.34 -32.25 -18.74
CA LYS A 378 -5.08 -32.27 -20.00
C LYS A 378 -4.24 -31.60 -21.09
N CYS A 379 -4.00 -32.33 -22.18
CA CYS A 379 -3.39 -31.75 -23.36
C CYS A 379 -4.41 -30.93 -24.14
N MET A 380 -4.10 -29.68 -24.49
CA MET A 380 -4.89 -28.93 -25.46
C MET A 380 -4.57 -29.32 -26.92
N ASP A 381 -3.33 -29.76 -27.22
CA ASP A 381 -2.85 -30.24 -28.53
C ASP A 381 -1.94 -31.48 -28.37
N LYS A 382 -1.15 -31.88 -29.39
CA LYS A 382 -0.08 -32.88 -29.26
C LYS A 382 1.01 -32.40 -28.29
N CYS A 383 0.85 -32.63 -26.99
CA CYS A 383 1.92 -32.36 -26.01
C CYS A 383 2.83 -33.58 -25.82
N ARG A 384 4.12 -33.29 -25.72
CA ARG A 384 5.19 -34.27 -25.49
C ARG A 384 5.30 -34.70 -24.02
N TYR A 385 4.84 -33.84 -23.10
CA TYR A 385 4.98 -33.99 -21.65
C TYR A 385 3.74 -33.45 -20.96
N LYS A 386 3.34 -34.08 -19.86
CA LYS A 386 2.21 -33.69 -19.01
C LYS A 386 2.62 -33.76 -17.54
N CYS A 387 1.97 -32.96 -16.70
CA CYS A 387 2.17 -33.02 -15.25
C CYS A 387 1.61 -34.28 -14.58
N LYS A 388 1.10 -35.23 -15.36
CA LYS A 388 0.69 -36.55 -14.89
C LYS A 388 1.79 -37.60 -15.11
N ASP A 389 2.80 -37.28 -15.92
CA ASP A 389 3.86 -38.22 -16.27
C ASP A 389 4.79 -38.39 -15.06
N GLU A 390 5.02 -39.63 -14.59
CA GLU A 390 5.80 -39.92 -13.37
C GLU A 390 7.28 -39.48 -13.46
N GLU A 391 7.77 -39.18 -14.66
CA GLU A 391 9.14 -38.71 -14.89
C GLU A 391 9.32 -37.21 -14.63
N LEU A 392 8.25 -36.47 -14.33
CA LEU A 392 8.26 -35.01 -14.23
C LEU A 392 7.65 -34.51 -12.93
N ASP A 393 8.39 -33.66 -12.22
CA ASP A 393 7.85 -32.86 -11.13
C ASP A 393 7.30 -31.52 -11.66
N CYS A 394 6.01 -31.26 -11.47
CA CYS A 394 5.38 -30.02 -11.91
C CYS A 394 5.21 -28.99 -10.81
N PHE A 395 5.65 -27.76 -11.10
CA PHE A 395 5.55 -26.62 -10.19
C PHE A 395 4.90 -25.41 -10.86
N LEU A 396 4.08 -24.68 -10.11
CA LEU A 396 3.68 -23.33 -10.47
C LEU A 396 4.48 -22.35 -9.62
N LEU A 397 5.21 -21.46 -10.28
CA LEU A 397 6.07 -20.48 -9.62
C LEU A 397 5.50 -19.07 -9.76
N ASP A 398 5.75 -18.26 -8.74
CA ASP A 398 5.58 -16.81 -8.87
C ASP A 398 6.74 -16.17 -9.64
N ASN A 399 6.60 -14.88 -9.94
CA ASN A 399 7.59 -14.10 -10.69
C ASN A 399 8.94 -13.91 -9.95
N ASN A 400 9.09 -14.44 -8.73
CA ASN A 400 10.31 -14.41 -7.93
C ASN A 400 10.82 -15.84 -7.60
N GLY A 401 10.24 -16.88 -8.21
CA GLY A 401 10.67 -18.27 -8.02
C GLY A 401 10.18 -18.94 -6.73
N PHE A 402 9.15 -18.39 -6.08
CA PHE A 402 8.47 -19.10 -4.99
C PHE A 402 7.42 -20.05 -5.53
N ILE A 403 7.34 -21.23 -4.92
CA ILE A 403 6.40 -22.28 -5.29
C ILE A 403 5.01 -21.90 -4.79
N ILE A 404 4.09 -21.67 -5.73
CA ILE A 404 2.65 -21.47 -5.47
C ILE A 404 1.95 -22.83 -5.44
N VAL A 405 2.23 -23.72 -6.40
CA VAL A 405 1.65 -25.06 -6.47
C VAL A 405 2.76 -26.08 -6.72
N SER A 406 2.64 -27.22 -6.05
CA SER A 406 3.52 -28.38 -6.12
C SER A 406 2.69 -29.62 -5.78
N GLU A 407 3.10 -30.79 -6.25
CA GLU A 407 2.47 -32.08 -5.89
C GLU A 407 2.55 -32.34 -4.39
N LYS A 408 3.72 -32.07 -3.80
CA LYS A 408 3.94 -32.10 -2.36
C LYS A 408 3.60 -30.73 -1.77
N HIS A 409 2.60 -30.68 -0.90
CA HIS A 409 2.16 -29.46 -0.21
C HIS A 409 3.27 -28.80 0.61
N GLU A 410 4.22 -29.61 1.11
CA GLU A 410 5.37 -29.18 1.91
C GLU A 410 6.33 -28.22 1.17
N HIS A 411 6.21 -28.14 -0.16
CA HIS A 411 6.98 -27.23 -1.00
C HIS A 411 6.31 -25.85 -1.12
N THR A 412 5.00 -25.75 -0.87
CA THR A 412 4.22 -24.52 -1.06
C THR A 412 4.76 -23.37 -0.18
N GLY A 413 5.02 -22.23 -0.80
CA GLY A 413 5.57 -21.04 -0.15
C GLY A 413 7.09 -21.05 0.04
N LYS A 414 7.78 -22.14 -0.33
CA LYS A 414 9.24 -22.21 -0.35
C LYS A 414 9.80 -21.67 -1.67
N PHE A 415 11.07 -21.28 -1.63
CA PHE A 415 11.82 -20.87 -2.82
C PHE A 415 12.32 -22.12 -3.55
N LEU A 416 12.13 -22.19 -4.86
CA LEU A 416 12.48 -23.39 -5.65
C LEU A 416 13.97 -23.73 -5.61
N GLY A 417 14.85 -22.73 -5.49
CA GLY A 417 16.31 -22.95 -5.44
C GLY A 417 16.84 -23.41 -4.08
N LYS A 418 15.97 -23.81 -3.15
CA LYS A 418 16.32 -24.46 -1.87
C LYS A 418 15.85 -25.89 -1.90
#